data_AF-A0A539CQ78-F1
#
_entry.id   AF-A0A539CQ78-F1
#
_cell.length_a   1.000
_cell.length_b   1.000
_cell.length_c   1.000
_cell.angle_alpha   90.00
_cell.angle_beta   90.00
_cell.angle_gamma   90.00
#
_symmetry.space_group_name_H-M   'P 1'
#
loop_
_entity.id
_entity.type
_entity.pdbx_description
1 polymer ?
#
loop_
_entity_poly.entity_id
_entity_poly.type
_entity_poly.pdbx_seq_one_letter_code
_entity_poly.pdbx_strand_id
1 'polypeptide(L)'
;MLIPLSESCRADPNDAKARAELAQYGDDLGYALLLKRIRPDIENATQADITKAAWGTVPRVALLFWSFRIMVGCGFFFILLFGLAFYLVSTGPILRARWLLWVLVFTLPLPWIAAEAGWVVAEVGRQPWVVEGVLPTFLAVSNISANNVLVTLIGFIGFYSTLLLVDIYLMSSTIY
;
A
#
# COMPACT_ATOMS: atom_id res chain seq x y z
N MET A 1 -5.50 -29.05 6.16
CA MET A 1 -4.65 -29.81 7.10
C MET A 1 -4.06 -28.95 8.22
N LEU A 2 -3.57 -27.72 7.97
CA LEU A 2 -2.83 -26.95 8.99
C LEU A 2 -3.68 -26.16 10.00
N ILE A 3 -4.86 -25.69 9.60
CA ILE A 3 -5.78 -24.96 10.48
C ILE A 3 -6.41 -25.87 11.56
N PRO A 4 -6.88 -27.10 11.27
CA PRO A 4 -7.35 -27.99 12.33
C PRO A 4 -6.23 -28.39 13.31
N LEU A 5 -4.97 -28.49 12.87
CA LEU A 5 -3.82 -28.69 13.78
C LEU A 5 -3.65 -27.52 14.77
N SER A 6 -3.90 -26.28 14.32
CA SER A 6 -3.90 -25.10 15.19
C SER A 6 -5.09 -25.10 16.18
N GLU A 7 -6.24 -25.64 15.78
CA GLU A 7 -7.42 -25.80 16.64
C GLU A 7 -7.24 -26.92 17.66
N SER A 8 -6.61 -28.03 17.26
CA SER A 8 -6.22 -29.13 18.16
C SER A 8 -5.19 -28.67 19.21
N CYS A 9 -4.17 -27.89 18.82
CA CYS A 9 -3.23 -27.28 19.77
C CYS A 9 -3.90 -26.25 20.72
N ARG A 10 -4.98 -25.59 20.27
CA ARG A 10 -5.78 -24.68 21.11
C ARG A 10 -6.65 -25.44 22.11
N ALA A 11 -7.18 -26.59 21.70
CA ALA A 11 -8.01 -27.45 22.55
C ALA A 11 -7.17 -28.23 23.57
N ASP A 12 -5.98 -28.70 23.19
CA ASP A 12 -5.00 -29.35 24.06
C ASP A 12 -3.59 -28.76 23.88
N PRO A 13 -3.15 -27.86 24.77
CA PRO A 13 -1.83 -27.23 24.70
C PRO A 13 -0.63 -28.18 24.83
N ASN A 14 -0.84 -29.42 25.30
CA ASN A 14 0.20 -30.39 25.58
C ASN A 14 0.38 -31.46 24.49
N ASP A 15 -0.38 -31.41 23.39
CA ASP A 15 -0.22 -32.34 22.28
C ASP A 15 1.09 -32.07 21.52
N ALA A 16 2.12 -32.84 21.87
CA ALA A 16 3.46 -32.73 21.29
C ALA A 16 3.50 -33.08 19.79
N LYS A 17 2.57 -33.91 19.28
CA LYS A 17 2.53 -34.28 17.86
C LYS A 17 1.93 -33.16 17.03
N ALA A 18 0.80 -32.62 17.45
CA ALA A 18 0.17 -31.49 16.77
C ALA A 18 1.08 -30.25 16.76
N ARG A 19 1.84 -30.00 17.84
CA ARG A 19 2.83 -28.92 17.88
C ARG A 19 4.03 -29.13 16.97
N ALA A 20 4.54 -30.37 16.87
CA ALA A 20 5.66 -30.68 15.97
C ALA A 20 5.25 -30.51 14.49
N GLU A 21 4.04 -30.94 14.14
CA GLU A 21 3.51 -30.81 12.78
C GLU A 21 3.14 -29.35 12.46
N LEU A 22 2.57 -28.60 13.41
CA LEU A 22 2.34 -27.16 13.27
C LEU A 22 3.66 -26.38 13.16
N ALA A 23 4.72 -26.76 13.89
CA ALA A 23 6.02 -26.11 13.76
C ALA A 23 6.68 -26.38 12.39
N GLN A 24 6.39 -27.53 11.78
CA GLN A 24 6.92 -27.89 10.47
C GLN A 24 6.23 -27.14 9.31
N TYR A 25 4.93 -26.83 9.45
CA TYR A 25 4.13 -26.23 8.38
C TYR A 25 3.53 -24.87 8.74
N GLY A 26 3.88 -24.31 9.90
CA GLY A 26 3.29 -23.09 10.44
C GLY A 26 3.52 -21.86 9.55
N ASP A 27 4.62 -21.83 8.82
CA ASP A 27 4.97 -20.75 7.88
C ASP A 27 4.03 -20.70 6.66
N ASP A 28 3.42 -21.84 6.30
CA ASP A 28 2.47 -21.93 5.18
C ASP A 28 1.02 -21.66 5.59
N LEU A 29 0.76 -21.46 6.89
CA LEU A 29 -0.59 -21.30 7.42
C LEU A 29 -1.31 -20.09 6.82
N GLY A 30 -0.59 -18.98 6.58
CA GLY A 30 -1.19 -17.78 5.98
C GLY A 30 -1.66 -18.00 4.53
N TYR A 31 -1.00 -18.87 3.77
CA TYR A 31 -1.44 -19.25 2.43
C TYR A 31 -2.70 -20.11 2.47
N ALA A 32 -2.82 -21.00 3.46
CA ALA A 32 -4.07 -21.73 3.69
C ALA A 32 -5.24 -20.80 4.05
N LEU A 33 -4.97 -19.67 4.73
CA LEU A 33 -6.00 -18.67 5.04
C LEU A 33 -6.57 -17.98 3.79
N LEU A 34 -5.84 -17.90 2.67
CA LEU A 34 -6.36 -17.35 1.41
C LEU A 34 -7.61 -18.09 0.92
N LEU A 35 -7.70 -19.40 1.18
CA LEU A 35 -8.85 -20.23 0.82
C LEU A 35 -10.13 -19.82 1.56
N LYS A 36 -10.03 -19.24 2.77
CA LYS A 36 -11.20 -18.75 3.53
C LYS A 36 -12.01 -17.68 2.79
N ARG A 37 -11.40 -16.99 1.82
CA ARG A 37 -12.11 -16.03 0.96
C ARG A 37 -13.09 -16.70 0.00
N ILE A 38 -12.80 -17.94 -0.41
CA ILE A 38 -13.57 -18.67 -1.42
C ILE A 38 -14.57 -19.62 -0.75
N ARG A 39 -14.13 -20.31 0.32
CA ARG A 39 -14.95 -21.29 1.01
C ARG A 39 -14.67 -21.25 2.51
N PRO A 40 -15.71 -21.38 3.36
CA PRO A 40 -15.54 -21.48 4.81
C PRO A 40 -14.86 -22.79 5.24
N ASP A 41 -15.11 -23.89 4.53
CA ASP A 41 -14.46 -25.19 4.73
C ASP A 41 -13.23 -25.34 3.83
N ILE A 42 -12.05 -25.50 4.43
CA ILE A 42 -10.75 -25.54 3.74
C ILE A 42 -10.30 -26.98 3.48
N GLU A 43 -10.86 -27.95 4.22
CA GLU A 43 -10.42 -29.35 4.19
C GLU A 43 -10.81 -30.03 2.88
N ASN A 44 -11.96 -29.65 2.34
CA ASN A 44 -12.52 -30.16 1.09
C ASN A 44 -12.25 -29.23 -0.11
N ALA A 45 -11.15 -28.46 -0.08
CA ALA A 45 -10.80 -27.55 -1.17
C ALA A 45 -10.41 -28.33 -2.45
N THR A 46 -11.02 -27.95 -3.57
CA THR A 46 -10.73 -28.56 -4.87
C THR A 46 -9.47 -27.92 -5.48
N GLN A 47 -8.78 -28.61 -6.41
CA GLN A 47 -7.63 -28.02 -7.12
C GLN A 47 -7.98 -26.70 -7.84
N ALA A 48 -9.23 -26.58 -8.32
CA ALA A 48 -9.76 -25.36 -8.91
C ALA A 48 -9.85 -24.20 -7.90
N ASP A 49 -10.23 -24.49 -6.64
CA ASP A 49 -10.33 -23.51 -5.56
C ASP A 49 -8.94 -22.98 -5.16
N ILE A 50 -7.95 -23.89 -5.10
CA ILE A 50 -6.54 -23.54 -4.83
C ILE A 50 -6.00 -22.64 -5.93
N THR A 51 -6.23 -23.01 -7.19
CA THR A 51 -5.79 -22.21 -8.35
C THR A 51 -6.43 -20.83 -8.33
N LYS A 52 -7.73 -20.74 -8.02
CA LYS A 52 -8.45 -19.47 -7.91
C LYS A 52 -7.95 -18.61 -6.74
N ALA A 53 -7.62 -19.20 -5.60
CA ALA A 53 -7.03 -18.49 -4.47
C ALA A 53 -5.65 -17.94 -4.83
N ALA A 54 -4.81 -18.74 -5.50
CA ALA A 54 -3.48 -18.33 -5.97
C ALA A 54 -3.56 -17.18 -6.98
N TRP A 55 -4.45 -17.25 -7.98
CA TRP A 55 -4.66 -16.11 -8.89
C TRP A 55 -5.21 -14.87 -8.18
N GLY A 56 -5.93 -15.05 -7.08
CA GLY A 56 -6.43 -13.96 -6.24
C GLY A 56 -5.35 -13.19 -5.49
N THR A 57 -4.10 -13.70 -5.44
CA THR A 57 -2.97 -12.97 -4.83
C THR A 57 -2.27 -12.04 -5.80
N VAL A 58 -2.55 -12.11 -7.10
CA VAL A 58 -1.92 -11.23 -8.08
C VAL A 58 -2.57 -9.85 -7.99
N PRO A 59 -1.85 -8.80 -7.53
CA PRO A 59 -2.40 -7.46 -7.45
C PRO A 59 -2.65 -6.89 -8.85
N ARG A 60 -3.41 -5.80 -8.93
CA ARG A 60 -3.71 -5.12 -10.21
C ARG A 60 -2.42 -4.58 -10.84
N VAL A 61 -1.83 -5.35 -11.75
CA VAL A 61 -0.53 -5.09 -12.37
C VAL A 61 -0.46 -3.73 -13.06
N ALA A 62 -1.56 -3.29 -13.70
CA ALA A 62 -1.60 -2.02 -14.40
C ALA A 62 -1.35 -0.81 -13.46
N LEU A 63 -1.96 -0.81 -12.27
CA LEU A 63 -1.79 0.29 -11.30
C LEU A 63 -0.35 0.37 -10.83
N LEU A 64 0.22 -0.78 -10.41
CA LEU A 64 1.62 -0.86 -9.97
C LEU A 64 2.60 -0.43 -11.07
N PHE A 65 2.38 -0.89 -12.29
CA PHE A 65 3.23 -0.59 -13.43
C PHE A 65 3.28 0.92 -13.73
N TRP A 66 2.12 1.60 -13.75
CA TRP A 66 2.07 3.02 -14.04
C TRP A 66 2.55 3.87 -12.87
N SER A 67 2.18 3.53 -11.63
CA SER A 67 2.66 4.24 -10.43
C SER A 67 4.19 4.17 -10.31
N PHE A 68 4.80 3.01 -10.57
CA PHE A 68 6.26 2.87 -10.57
C PHE A 68 6.93 3.76 -11.63
N ARG A 69 6.37 3.84 -12.85
CA ARG A 69 6.91 4.68 -13.93
C ARG A 69 6.79 6.16 -13.64
N ILE A 70 5.68 6.59 -13.06
CA ILE A 70 5.49 7.99 -12.64
C ILE A 70 6.53 8.33 -11.57
N MET A 71 6.69 7.48 -10.55
CA MET A 71 7.68 7.67 -9.49
C MET A 71 9.10 7.78 -10.04
N VAL A 72 9.52 6.81 -10.86
CA VAL A 72 10.86 6.78 -11.45
C VAL A 72 11.08 7.96 -12.41
N GLY A 73 10.08 8.30 -13.23
CA GLY A 73 10.11 9.44 -14.14
C GLY A 73 10.30 10.76 -13.40
N CYS A 74 9.57 10.96 -12.30
CA CYS A 74 9.76 12.13 -11.43
C CYS A 74 11.15 12.13 -10.79
N GLY A 75 11.65 10.97 -10.34
CA GLY A 75 13.00 10.84 -9.76
C GLY A 75 14.11 11.28 -10.73
N PHE A 76 14.10 10.77 -11.95
CA PHE A 76 15.07 11.21 -12.98
C PHE A 76 14.91 12.68 -13.34
N PHE A 77 13.67 13.17 -13.43
CA PHE A 77 13.41 14.58 -13.64
C PHE A 77 14.00 15.46 -12.53
N PHE A 78 13.85 15.09 -11.25
CA PHE A 78 14.44 15.82 -10.13
C PHE A 78 15.96 15.82 -10.16
N ILE A 79 16.59 14.68 -10.47
CA ILE A 79 18.05 14.60 -10.57
C ILE A 79 18.56 15.57 -11.64
N LEU A 80 17.93 15.58 -12.82
CA LEU A 80 18.30 16.49 -13.91
C LEU A 80 18.04 17.95 -13.54
N LEU A 81 16.87 18.25 -12.97
CA LEU A 81 16.46 19.61 -12.63
C LEU A 81 17.36 20.20 -11.55
N PHE A 82 17.59 19.48 -10.45
CA PHE A 82 18.45 19.95 -9.37
C PHE A 82 19.93 19.97 -9.78
N GLY A 83 20.39 19.02 -10.60
CA GLY A 83 21.73 19.05 -11.17
C GLY A 83 21.97 20.29 -12.04
N LEU A 84 21.01 20.63 -12.91
CA LEU A 84 21.09 21.83 -13.75
C LEU A 84 20.97 23.11 -12.94
N ALA A 85 20.04 23.15 -11.97
CA ALA A 85 19.88 24.29 -11.07
C ALA A 85 21.15 24.52 -10.27
N PHE A 86 21.75 23.47 -9.69
CA PHE A 86 23.01 23.55 -8.96
C PHE A 86 24.14 24.09 -9.83
N TYR A 87 24.33 23.54 -11.03
CA TYR A 87 25.35 24.01 -11.97
C TYR A 87 25.20 25.51 -12.29
N LEU A 88 23.99 25.96 -12.62
CA LEU A 88 23.74 27.37 -12.99
C LEU A 88 23.84 28.33 -11.80
N VAL A 89 23.54 27.87 -10.58
CA VAL A 89 23.83 28.63 -9.35
C VAL A 89 25.34 28.77 -9.17
N SER A 90 26.11 27.70 -9.37
CA SER A 90 27.57 27.72 -9.20
C SER A 90 28.30 28.53 -10.29
N THR A 91 27.78 28.60 -11.52
CA THR A 91 28.43 29.33 -12.64
C THR A 91 27.90 30.74 -12.88
N GLY A 92 26.86 31.19 -12.17
CA GLY A 92 26.62 32.63 -11.95
C GLY A 92 25.56 33.37 -12.79
N PRO A 93 24.67 32.74 -13.59
CA PRO A 93 23.46 33.48 -13.94
C PRO A 93 22.16 32.64 -13.98
N ILE A 94 21.80 31.99 -12.87
CA ILE A 94 20.46 31.36 -12.77
C ILE A 94 19.31 32.33 -13.02
N LEU A 95 19.47 33.60 -12.62
CA LEU A 95 18.48 34.67 -12.85
C LEU A 95 18.30 35.03 -14.34
N ARG A 96 19.27 34.72 -15.21
CA ARG A 96 19.13 34.90 -16.66
C ARG A 96 18.32 33.75 -17.29
N ALA A 97 18.30 32.58 -16.67
CA ALA A 97 17.52 31.42 -17.11
C ALA A 97 16.07 31.50 -16.58
N ARG A 98 15.31 32.53 -17.00
CA ARG A 98 13.91 32.73 -16.56
C ARG A 98 13.00 31.52 -16.81
N TRP A 99 13.27 30.75 -17.86
CA TRP A 99 12.55 29.51 -18.16
C TRP A 99 12.74 28.46 -17.05
N LEU A 100 13.95 28.34 -16.50
CA LEU A 100 14.27 27.39 -15.43
C LEU A 100 13.56 27.75 -14.13
N LEU A 101 13.45 29.05 -13.83
CA LEU A 101 12.71 29.55 -12.67
C LEU A 101 11.22 29.16 -12.75
N TRP A 102 10.61 29.27 -13.94
CA TRP A 102 9.24 28.80 -14.14
C TRP A 102 9.12 27.29 -13.97
N VAL A 103 10.07 26.50 -14.52
CA VAL A 103 10.09 25.04 -14.32
C VAL A 103 10.16 24.68 -12.84
N LEU A 104 11.00 25.37 -12.05
CA LEU A 104 11.11 25.16 -10.60
C LEU A 104 9.79 25.43 -9.88
N VAL A 105 9.06 26.49 -10.25
CA VAL A 105 7.74 26.80 -9.68
C VAL A 105 6.72 25.71 -10.03
N PHE A 106 6.66 25.28 -11.30
CA PHE A 106 5.75 24.20 -11.70
C PHE A 106 6.14 22.83 -11.14
N THR A 107 7.38 22.68 -10.65
CA THR A 107 7.84 21.46 -10.01
C THR A 107 7.33 21.33 -8.57
N LEU A 108 6.86 22.41 -7.94
CA LEU A 108 6.38 22.37 -6.55
C LEU A 108 5.39 21.23 -6.25
N PRO A 109 4.32 20.96 -7.01
CA PRO A 109 3.41 19.84 -6.71
C PRO A 109 3.98 18.44 -7.05
N LEU A 110 5.05 18.37 -7.84
CA LEU A 110 5.53 17.11 -8.42
C LEU A 110 6.12 16.14 -7.37
N PRO A 111 6.86 16.59 -6.33
CA PRO A 111 7.31 15.73 -5.24
C PRO A 111 6.18 15.02 -4.51
N TRP A 112 5.04 15.69 -4.28
CA TRP A 112 3.87 15.08 -3.67
C TRP A 112 3.32 13.94 -4.53
N ILE A 113 3.17 14.18 -5.84
CA ILE A 113 2.70 13.14 -6.77
C ILE A 113 3.66 11.93 -6.79
N ALA A 114 4.97 12.18 -6.80
CA ALA A 114 5.97 11.13 -6.78
C ALA A 114 5.93 10.31 -5.47
N ALA A 115 5.73 10.98 -4.33
CA ALA A 115 5.61 10.34 -3.03
C ALA A 115 4.35 9.48 -2.93
N GLU A 116 3.19 9.99 -3.35
CA GLU A 116 1.93 9.23 -3.40
C GLU A 116 2.05 8.02 -4.33
N ALA A 117 2.67 8.19 -5.50
CA ALA A 117 2.92 7.07 -6.41
C ALA A 117 3.82 6.00 -5.79
N GLY A 118 4.85 6.40 -5.03
CA GLY A 118 5.73 5.48 -4.30
C GLY A 118 4.98 4.71 -3.20
N TRP A 119 4.13 5.39 -2.44
CA TRP A 119 3.26 4.74 -1.45
C TRP A 119 2.29 3.74 -2.09
N VAL A 120 1.70 4.08 -3.23
CA VAL A 120 0.85 3.14 -3.99
C VAL A 120 1.64 1.90 -4.40
N VAL A 121 2.88 2.05 -4.89
CA VAL A 121 3.73 0.91 -5.25
C VAL A 121 4.02 0.02 -4.03
N ALA A 122 4.36 0.63 -2.89
CA ALA A 122 4.67 -0.11 -1.66
C ALA A 122 3.44 -0.84 -1.10
N GLU A 123 2.31 -0.16 -0.97
CA GLU A 123 1.12 -0.71 -0.33
C GLU A 123 0.32 -1.66 -1.23
N VAL A 124 0.13 -1.29 -2.50
CA VAL A 124 -0.56 -2.17 -3.45
C VAL A 124 0.33 -3.36 -3.82
N GLY A 125 1.66 -3.20 -3.78
CA GLY A 125 2.61 -4.27 -4.06
C GLY A 125 2.55 -5.40 -3.03
N ARG A 126 2.22 -5.06 -1.78
CA ARG A 126 2.08 -6.02 -0.68
C ARG A 126 0.69 -6.68 -0.61
N GLN A 127 -0.31 -6.18 -1.34
CA GLN A 127 -1.61 -6.84 -1.42
C GLN A 127 -1.45 -8.27 -1.99
N PRO A 128 -2.13 -9.28 -1.43
CA PRO A 128 -3.26 -9.25 -0.50
C PRO A 128 -2.88 -9.38 0.98
N TRP A 129 -1.64 -9.10 1.36
CA TRP A 129 -1.12 -9.36 2.70
C TRP A 129 -1.06 -8.11 3.56
N VAL A 130 -1.46 -8.24 4.83
CA VAL A 130 -1.12 -7.26 5.88
C VAL A 130 0.24 -7.61 6.45
N VAL A 131 0.46 -8.89 6.73
CA VAL A 131 1.77 -9.45 7.06
C VAL A 131 2.02 -10.55 6.06
N GLU A 132 3.08 -10.40 5.27
CA GLU A 132 3.44 -11.32 4.21
C GLU A 132 3.53 -12.75 4.75
N GLY A 133 2.87 -13.69 4.07
CA GLY A 133 2.84 -15.12 4.45
C GLY A 133 2.03 -15.46 5.71
N VAL A 134 1.54 -14.47 6.47
CA VAL A 134 0.88 -14.70 7.76
C VAL A 134 -0.59 -14.32 7.74
N LEU A 135 -0.91 -13.05 7.44
CA LEU A 135 -2.28 -12.53 7.59
C LEU A 135 -2.77 -11.85 6.30
N PRO A 136 -3.78 -12.44 5.64
CA PRO A 136 -4.47 -11.79 4.52
C PRO A 136 -5.33 -10.59 4.95
N THR A 137 -5.40 -9.57 4.10
CA THR A 137 -6.12 -8.30 4.35
C THR A 137 -7.60 -8.48 4.64
N PHE A 138 -8.26 -9.44 3.98
CA PHE A 138 -9.70 -9.68 4.18
C PHE A 138 -10.04 -10.31 5.55
N LEU A 139 -9.08 -10.96 6.21
CA LEU A 139 -9.26 -11.47 7.58
C LEU A 139 -8.89 -10.45 8.65
N ALA A 140 -8.20 -9.37 8.27
CA ALA A 140 -7.78 -8.30 9.18
C ALA A 140 -8.87 -7.23 9.39
N VAL A 141 -10.01 -7.32 8.68
CA VAL A 141 -11.10 -6.35 8.78
C VAL A 141 -11.97 -6.65 10.00
N SER A 142 -12.23 -5.64 10.83
CA SER A 142 -13.15 -5.72 11.96
C SER A 142 -14.58 -5.99 11.52
N ASN A 143 -15.34 -6.76 12.32
CA ASN A 143 -16.74 -7.06 12.06
C ASN A 143 -17.65 -5.85 12.40
N ILE A 144 -17.62 -4.83 11.56
CA ILE A 144 -18.38 -3.58 11.70
C ILE A 144 -19.28 -3.43 10.47
N SER A 145 -20.48 -2.86 10.66
CA SER A 145 -21.39 -2.61 9.54
C SER A 145 -20.76 -1.68 8.51
N ALA A 146 -20.96 -1.97 7.22
CA ALA A 146 -20.46 -1.14 6.12
C ALA A 146 -20.97 0.32 6.22
N ASN A 147 -22.18 0.52 6.76
CA ASN A 147 -22.74 1.85 6.97
C ASN A 147 -21.93 2.68 7.98
N ASN A 148 -21.49 2.07 9.09
CA ASN A 148 -20.66 2.77 10.07
C ASN A 148 -19.31 3.18 9.46
N VAL A 149 -18.69 2.31 8.67
CA VAL A 149 -17.43 2.60 7.96
C VAL A 149 -17.62 3.74 6.95
N LEU A 150 -18.72 3.74 6.22
CA LEU A 150 -19.01 4.80 5.24
C LEU A 150 -19.22 6.16 5.93
N VAL A 151 -20.00 6.19 7.01
CA VAL A 151 -20.27 7.42 7.77
C VAL A 151 -18.98 8.00 8.34
N THR A 152 -18.12 7.17 8.95
CA THR A 152 -16.83 7.66 9.49
C THR A 152 -15.89 8.11 8.39
N LEU A 153 -15.84 7.39 7.25
CA LEU A 153 -15.04 7.77 6.10
C LEU A 153 -15.45 9.14 5.53
N ILE A 154 -16.76 9.38 5.36
CA ILE A 154 -17.28 10.68 4.91
C ILE A 154 -16.92 11.77 5.92
N GLY A 155 -17.06 11.49 7.23
CA GLY A 155 -16.65 12.39 8.29
C GLY A 155 -15.17 12.78 8.19
N PHE A 156 -14.28 11.81 8.01
CA PHE A 156 -12.84 12.07 7.83
C PHE A 156 -12.54 12.84 6.54
N ILE A 157 -13.19 12.50 5.42
CA ILE A 157 -13.03 13.23 4.16
C ILE A 157 -13.42 14.70 4.35
N GLY A 158 -14.58 14.97 4.93
CA GLY A 158 -15.06 16.33 5.19
C GLY A 158 -14.12 17.11 6.13
N PHE A 159 -13.67 16.47 7.20
CA PHE A 159 -12.74 17.06 8.17
C PHE A 159 -11.39 17.42 7.53
N TYR A 160 -10.73 16.45 6.87
CA TYR A 160 -9.44 16.69 6.23
C TYR A 160 -9.52 17.66 5.05
N SER A 161 -10.63 17.65 4.29
CA SER A 161 -10.85 18.64 3.23
C SER A 161 -11.00 20.06 3.79
N THR A 162 -11.68 20.20 4.93
CA THR A 162 -11.81 21.50 5.61
C THR A 162 -10.46 22.00 6.09
N LEU A 163 -9.64 21.12 6.71
CA LEU A 163 -8.28 21.47 7.10
C LEU A 163 -7.42 21.89 5.90
N LEU A 164 -7.50 21.18 4.78
CA LEU A 164 -6.79 21.53 3.56
C LEU A 164 -7.17 22.94 3.05
N LEU A 165 -8.46 23.29 3.06
CA LEU A 165 -8.91 24.64 2.67
C LEU A 165 -8.39 25.73 3.62
N VAL A 166 -8.40 25.46 4.92
CA VAL A 166 -7.87 26.39 5.94
C VAL A 166 -6.36 26.55 5.76
N ASP A 167 -5.60 25.47 5.56
CA ASP A 167 -4.16 25.52 5.34
C ASP A 167 -3.79 26.31 4.08
N ILE A 168 -4.49 26.08 2.96
CA ILE A 168 -4.28 26.84 1.72
C ILE A 168 -4.58 28.32 1.95
N TYR A 169 -5.66 28.64 2.66
CA TYR A 169 -6.01 30.02 3.01
C TYR A 169 -4.89 30.67 3.86
N LEU A 170 -4.43 30.00 4.91
CA LEU A 170 -3.37 30.50 5.78
C LEU A 170 -2.03 30.67 5.05
N MET A 171 -1.64 29.71 4.22
CA MET A 171 -0.43 29.82 3.38
C MET A 171 -0.53 31.01 2.42
N SER A 172 -1.67 31.17 1.75
CA SER A 172 -1.86 32.30 0.83
C SER A 172 -1.84 33.65 1.56
N SER A 173 -2.49 33.75 2.73
CA SER A 173 -2.51 34.97 3.54
C SER A 173 -1.18 35.31 4.19
N THR A 174 -0.27 34.34 4.37
CA THR A 174 1.06 34.58 4.96
C THR A 174 2.08 34.98 3.90
N ILE A 175 1.88 34.56 2.65
CA ILE A 175 2.77 34.86 1.53
C ILE A 175 2.53 36.28 0.97
N TYR A 176 1.35 36.87 1.21
CA TYR A 176 1.01 38.27 0.90
C TYR A 176 1.16 39.18 2.12
#